data_AF-A0A7M3XVM8-F1
#
_entry.id   AF-A0A7M3XVM8-F1
#
_cell.length_a   1.000
_cell.length_b   1.000
_cell.length_c   1.000
_cell.angle_alpha   90.00
_cell.angle_beta   90.00
_cell.angle_gamma   90.00
#
_symmetry.space_group_name_H-M   'P 1'
#
loop_
_entity.id
_entity.type
_entity.pdbx_description
1 polymer ?
#
loop_
_entity_poly.entity_id
_entity_poly.type
_entity_poly.pdbx_seq_one_letter_code
_entity_poly.pdbx_strand_id
1 'polypeptide(L)'
;MEEESFPVVLFLFSLAPTVCFMIMWPTGDDDMYWGAIMALPFWAMATVHHVFTRPHKRQRLSTFVQVATASVGVWLMFFLIAGDPWHWEQGTFVVSSFCSLAPAFYGAFVAPERAIEEHRMAKISGSIMALPLCFMAIFPAFLVL
;
A
#
# COMPACT_ATOMS: atom_id res chain seq x y z
N MET A 1 16.54 -25.03 -3.02
CA MET A 1 15.33 -24.33 -2.52
C MET A 1 14.51 -23.97 -3.73
N GLU A 2 13.22 -24.32 -3.74
CA GLU A 2 12.32 -23.89 -4.83
C GLU A 2 12.22 -22.35 -4.81
N GLU A 3 12.41 -21.72 -5.96
CA GLU A 3 12.20 -20.29 -6.11
C GLU A 3 10.76 -19.94 -5.72
N GLU A 4 10.58 -18.99 -4.82
CA GLU A 4 9.25 -18.56 -4.39
C GLU A 4 8.54 -17.87 -5.57
N SER A 5 7.46 -18.48 -6.07
CA SER A 5 6.68 -17.94 -7.19
C SER A 5 6.06 -16.58 -6.84
N PHE A 6 5.96 -15.68 -7.82
CA PHE A 6 5.30 -14.38 -7.65
C PHE A 6 3.88 -14.52 -7.08
N PRO A 7 3.49 -13.75 -6.06
CA PRO A 7 2.23 -13.94 -5.34
C PRO A 7 1.04 -13.30 -6.07
N VAL A 8 0.65 -13.87 -7.21
CA VAL A 8 -0.42 -13.34 -8.10
C VAL A 8 -1.73 -13.11 -7.34
N VAL A 9 -2.16 -14.07 -6.53
CA VAL A 9 -3.42 -13.98 -5.78
C VAL A 9 -3.38 -12.80 -4.80
N LEU A 10 -2.28 -12.65 -4.06
CA LEU A 10 -2.09 -11.53 -3.14
C LEU A 10 -2.08 -10.20 -3.87
N PHE A 11 -1.44 -10.15 -5.04
CA PHE A 11 -1.41 -8.96 -5.89
C PHE A 11 -2.81 -8.55 -6.32
N LEU A 12 -3.63 -9.47 -6.82
CA LEU A 12 -5.01 -9.18 -7.24
C LEU A 12 -5.86 -8.68 -6.06
N PHE A 13 -5.78 -9.35 -4.90
CA PHE A 13 -6.50 -8.91 -3.70
C PHE A 13 -6.01 -7.57 -3.16
N SER A 14 -4.74 -7.22 -3.33
CA SER A 14 -4.22 -5.91 -2.95
C SER A 14 -4.62 -4.84 -3.96
N LEU A 15 -4.72 -5.18 -5.24
CA LEU A 15 -5.03 -4.21 -6.30
C LEU A 15 -6.48 -3.71 -6.22
N ALA A 16 -7.44 -4.57 -5.89
CA ALA A 16 -8.86 -4.20 -5.81
C ALA A 16 -9.14 -2.98 -4.89
N PRO A 17 -8.84 -3.02 -3.58
CA PRO A 17 -9.06 -1.86 -2.72
C PRO A 17 -8.14 -0.68 -3.08
N THR A 18 -6.95 -0.94 -3.61
CA THR A 18 -6.02 0.11 -4.06
C THR A 18 -6.62 0.95 -5.20
N VAL A 19 -7.19 0.31 -6.22
CA VAL A 19 -7.83 0.98 -7.35
C VAL A 19 -9.07 1.74 -6.88
N CYS A 20 -9.89 1.14 -6.01
CA CYS A 20 -11.05 1.80 -5.43
C CYS A 20 -10.65 3.09 -4.70
N PHE A 21 -9.64 3.07 -3.83
CA PHE A 21 -9.17 4.28 -3.15
C PHE A 21 -8.56 5.29 -4.12
N MET A 22 -7.80 4.84 -5.12
CA MET A 22 -7.20 5.72 -6.12
C MET A 22 -8.24 6.48 -6.95
N ILE A 23 -9.42 5.88 -7.19
CA ILE A 23 -10.53 6.55 -7.88
C ILE A 23 -11.31 7.43 -6.90
N MET A 24 -11.62 6.91 -5.71
CA MET A 24 -12.44 7.59 -4.69
C MET A 24 -11.90 8.97 -4.31
N TRP A 25 -10.59 9.09 -4.04
CA TRP A 25 -10.01 10.37 -3.58
C TRP A 25 -10.16 11.53 -4.56
N PRO A 26 -9.82 11.40 -5.86
CA PRO A 26 -9.99 12.49 -6.81
C PRO A 26 -11.44 12.73 -7.27
N THR A 27 -12.33 11.74 -7.17
CA THR A 27 -13.73 11.87 -7.66
C THR A 27 -14.75 12.14 -6.56
N GLY A 28 -14.44 11.81 -5.30
CA GLY A 28 -15.41 11.82 -4.22
C GLY A 28 -16.51 10.76 -4.37
N ASP A 29 -16.25 9.69 -5.15
CA ASP A 29 -17.24 8.65 -5.42
C ASP A 29 -17.37 7.68 -4.23
N ASP A 30 -18.47 7.82 -3.48
CA ASP A 30 -18.80 6.98 -2.33
C ASP A 30 -18.94 5.49 -2.70
N ASP A 31 -19.37 5.16 -3.91
CA ASP A 31 -19.47 3.76 -4.34
C ASP A 31 -18.07 3.11 -4.39
N MET A 32 -17.05 3.88 -4.77
CA MET A 32 -15.67 3.41 -4.73
C MET A 32 -15.17 3.24 -3.30
N TYR A 33 -15.58 4.11 -2.36
CA TYR A 33 -15.27 3.92 -0.94
C TYR A 33 -15.85 2.61 -0.40
N TRP A 34 -17.13 2.34 -0.66
CA TRP A 34 -17.79 1.10 -0.25
C TRP A 34 -17.20 -0.12 -0.97
N GLY A 35 -16.84 0.01 -2.25
CA GLY A 35 -16.09 -1.01 -2.98
C GLY A 35 -14.77 -1.38 -2.30
N ALA A 36 -14.00 -0.38 -1.85
CA ALA A 36 -12.77 -0.60 -1.09
C ALA A 36 -13.06 -1.30 0.24
N ILE A 37 -14.04 -0.84 1.01
CA ILE A 37 -14.44 -1.46 2.29
C ILE A 37 -14.79 -2.93 2.10
N MET A 38 -15.54 -3.28 1.06
CA MET A 38 -15.91 -4.67 0.79
C MET A 38 -14.72 -5.53 0.37
N ALA A 39 -13.73 -4.94 -0.30
CA ALA A 39 -12.52 -5.66 -0.74
C ALA A 39 -11.47 -5.84 0.38
N LEU A 40 -11.40 -4.91 1.34
CA LEU A 40 -10.42 -4.93 2.43
C LEU A 40 -10.40 -6.22 3.27
N PRO A 41 -11.53 -6.83 3.66
CA PRO A 41 -11.52 -8.12 4.38
C PRO A 41 -10.84 -9.24 3.60
N PHE A 42 -11.08 -9.31 2.28
CA PHE A 42 -10.45 -10.33 1.43
C PHE A 42 -8.95 -10.10 1.28
N TRP A 43 -8.54 -8.83 1.10
CA TRP A 43 -7.14 -8.45 1.14
C TRP A 43 -6.48 -8.80 2.47
N ALA A 44 -7.13 -8.52 3.61
CA ALA A 44 -6.60 -8.82 4.93
C ALA A 44 -6.42 -10.33 5.13
N MET A 45 -7.42 -11.13 4.74
CA MET A 45 -7.32 -12.60 4.78
C MET A 45 -6.17 -13.12 3.89
N ALA A 46 -6.06 -12.63 2.66
CA ALA A 46 -4.98 -13.02 1.74
C ALA A 46 -3.60 -12.64 2.30
N THR A 47 -3.48 -11.45 2.87
CA THR A 47 -2.27 -10.92 3.51
C THR A 47 -1.86 -11.79 4.70
N VAL A 48 -2.79 -12.07 5.61
CA VAL A 48 -2.57 -12.94 6.78
C VAL A 48 -2.16 -14.34 6.34
N HIS A 49 -2.94 -14.95 5.44
CA HIS A 49 -2.63 -16.28 4.89
C HIS A 49 -1.22 -16.30 4.29
N HIS A 50 -0.84 -15.29 3.51
CA HIS A 50 0.47 -15.23 2.86
C HIS A 50 1.62 -15.06 3.86
N VAL A 51 1.43 -14.30 4.94
CA VAL A 51 2.43 -14.14 6.01
C VAL A 51 2.68 -15.45 6.75
N PHE A 52 1.62 -16.23 7.03
CA PHE A 52 1.74 -17.46 7.82
C PHE A 52 2.16 -18.69 7.01
N THR A 53 1.84 -18.76 5.72
CA THR A 53 2.12 -19.94 4.88
C THR A 53 3.48 -19.90 4.19
N ARG A 54 4.09 -18.71 4.05
CA ARG A 54 5.34 -18.54 3.30
C ARG A 54 6.54 -18.28 4.21
N PRO A 55 7.75 -18.73 3.83
CA PRO A 55 8.97 -18.48 4.59
C PRO A 55 9.31 -16.99 4.67
N HIS A 56 10.31 -16.63 5.47
CA HIS A 56 10.81 -15.25 5.60
C HIS A 56 9.78 -14.22 6.11
N LYS A 57 8.89 -14.66 7.03
CA LYS A 57 7.84 -13.82 7.64
C LYS A 57 8.34 -12.48 8.17
N ARG A 58 9.54 -12.44 8.77
CA ARG A 58 10.11 -11.23 9.37
C ARG A 58 10.50 -10.21 8.30
N GLN A 59 11.14 -10.65 7.23
CA GLN A 59 11.55 -9.80 6.10
C GLN A 59 10.33 -9.25 5.37
N ARG A 60 9.31 -10.10 5.15
CA ARG A 60 8.04 -9.71 4.54
C ARG A 60 7.32 -8.65 5.37
N LEU A 61 7.13 -8.92 6.67
CA LEU A 61 6.46 -7.99 7.57
C LEU A 61 7.24 -6.69 7.76
N SER A 62 8.57 -6.77 7.85
CA SER A 62 9.43 -5.58 7.90
C SER A 62 9.25 -4.70 6.66
N THR A 63 9.18 -5.30 5.47
CA THR A 63 8.99 -4.56 4.22
C THR A 63 7.59 -3.95 4.16
N PHE A 64 6.57 -4.71 4.53
CA PHE A 64 5.19 -4.24 4.64
C PHE A 64 5.09 -3.00 5.55
N VAL A 65 5.64 -3.07 6.76
CA VAL A 65 5.64 -1.95 7.71
C VAL A 65 6.41 -0.77 7.15
N GLN A 66 7.61 -0.98 6.58
CA GLN A 66 8.42 0.10 6.01
C GLN A 66 7.69 0.84 4.89
N VAL A 67 7.06 0.12 3.96
CA VAL A 67 6.30 0.71 2.86
C VAL A 67 5.08 1.48 3.40
N ALA A 68 4.29 0.85 4.28
CA ALA A 68 3.12 1.50 4.87
C ALA A 68 3.50 2.78 5.65
N THR A 69 4.53 2.73 6.49
CA THR A 69 5.01 3.89 7.24
C THR A 69 5.56 4.99 6.33
N ALA A 70 6.30 4.62 5.27
CA ALA A 70 6.79 5.60 4.30
C ALA A 70 5.64 6.30 3.56
N SER A 71 4.60 5.56 3.15
CA SER A 71 3.42 6.14 2.52
C SER A 71 2.63 7.05 3.46
N VAL A 72 2.48 6.68 4.74
CA VAL A 72 1.91 7.57 5.76
C VAL A 72 2.74 8.85 5.91
N GLY A 73 4.07 8.74 5.86
CA GLY A 73 4.97 9.90 5.87
C GLY A 73 4.76 10.84 4.67
N VAL A 74 4.53 10.28 3.48
CA VAL A 74 4.20 11.08 2.29
C VAL A 74 2.89 11.83 2.49
N TRP A 75 1.82 11.14 2.91
CA TRP A 75 0.53 11.79 3.17
C TRP A 75 0.63 12.87 4.26
N LEU A 76 1.37 12.61 5.34
CA LEU A 76 1.60 13.58 6.40
C LEU A 76 2.31 14.83 5.86
N MET A 77 3.32 14.67 4.99
CA MET A 77 3.99 15.80 4.35
C MET A 77 3.01 16.65 3.54
N PHE A 78 2.14 16.04 2.73
CA PHE A 78 1.12 16.78 1.98
C PHE A 78 0.12 17.48 2.92
N PHE A 79 -0.31 16.82 4.00
CA PHE A 79 -1.18 17.44 5.02
C PHE A 79 -0.55 18.67 5.66
N LEU A 80 0.74 18.59 6.02
CA LEU A 80 1.45 19.71 6.62
C LEU A 80 1.67 20.90 5.65
N ILE A 81 1.78 20.63 4.35
CA ILE A 81 2.02 21.65 3.32
C ILE A 81 0.71 22.27 2.82
N ALA A 82 -0.28 21.44 2.51
CA ALA A 82 -1.52 21.83 1.84
C ALA A 82 -2.73 21.91 2.80
N GLY A 83 -2.57 21.54 4.06
CA GLY A 83 -3.64 21.52 5.05
C GLY A 83 -4.58 20.32 4.88
N ASP A 84 -5.82 20.50 5.31
CA ASP A 84 -6.84 19.44 5.33
C ASP A 84 -7.16 18.92 3.90
N PRO A 85 -7.09 17.59 3.67
CA PRO A 85 -7.35 16.98 2.36
C PRO A 85 -8.75 17.31 1.81
N TRP A 86 -9.74 17.60 2.65
CA TRP A 86 -11.08 17.97 2.18
C TRP A 86 -11.12 19.25 1.36
N HIS A 87 -10.08 20.09 1.44
CA HIS A 87 -9.95 21.32 0.68
C HIS A 87 -8.96 21.22 -0.48
N TRP A 88 -8.39 20.04 -0.71
CA TRP A 88 -7.41 19.87 -1.77
C TRP A 88 -8.08 19.89 -3.14
N GLU A 89 -7.43 20.60 -4.07
CA GLU A 89 -7.79 20.50 -5.48
C GLU A 89 -7.47 19.09 -6.01
N GLN A 90 -8.19 18.69 -7.06
CA GLN A 90 -8.01 17.38 -7.70
C GLN A 90 -6.55 17.10 -8.10
N GLY A 91 -5.82 18.13 -8.55
CA GLY A 91 -4.40 18.01 -8.88
C GLY A 91 -3.53 17.58 -7.69
N THR A 92 -3.79 18.13 -6.50
CA THR A 92 -3.08 17.78 -5.27
C THR A 92 -3.34 16.34 -4.88
N PHE A 93 -4.59 15.86 -5.00
CA PHE A 93 -4.94 14.45 -4.76
C PHE A 93 -4.25 13.49 -5.72
N VAL A 94 -4.19 13.83 -7.01
CA VAL A 94 -3.51 13.00 -8.01
C VAL A 94 -2.02 12.92 -7.71
N VAL A 95 -1.37 14.05 -7.42
CA VAL A 95 0.06 14.10 -7.11
C VAL A 95 0.36 13.35 -5.81
N SER A 96 -0.40 13.60 -4.74
CA SER A 96 -0.21 12.92 -3.45
C SER A 96 -0.41 11.40 -3.57
N SER A 97 -1.39 10.96 -4.36
CA SER A 97 -1.66 9.56 -4.65
C SER A 97 -0.47 8.88 -5.35
N PHE A 98 0.08 9.49 -6.40
CA PHE A 98 1.27 8.96 -7.08
C PHE A 98 2.50 8.96 -6.18
N CYS A 99 2.72 10.01 -5.38
CA CYS A 99 3.81 10.05 -4.43
C CYS A 99 3.67 8.98 -3.34
N SER A 100 2.45 8.68 -2.90
CA SER A 100 2.18 7.69 -1.84
C SER A 100 2.33 6.24 -2.33
N LEU A 101 2.27 6.01 -3.64
CA LEU A 101 2.64 4.76 -4.30
C LEU A 101 4.16 4.54 -4.41
N ALA A 102 4.95 5.62 -4.44
CA ALA A 102 6.39 5.54 -4.67
C ALA A 102 7.13 4.60 -3.69
N PRO A 103 6.78 4.56 -2.38
CA PRO A 103 7.33 3.58 -1.45
C PRO A 103 7.09 2.12 -1.85
N ALA A 104 5.90 1.79 -2.38
CA ALA A 104 5.59 0.44 -2.83
C ALA A 104 6.39 0.06 -4.08
N PHE A 105 6.53 0.98 -5.05
CA PHE A 105 7.41 0.77 -6.20
C PHE A 105 8.87 0.59 -5.79
N TYR A 106 9.37 1.44 -4.88
CA TYR A 106 10.71 1.31 -4.36
C TYR A 106 10.93 -0.03 -3.66
N GLY A 107 9.99 -0.45 -2.81
CA GLY A 107 10.04 -1.72 -2.08
C GLY A 107 9.96 -2.95 -2.99
N ALA A 108 9.21 -2.87 -4.10
CA ALA A 108 8.99 -3.98 -5.03
C ALA A 108 10.06 -4.10 -6.13
N PHE A 109 10.68 -2.99 -6.55
CA PHE A 109 11.60 -3.00 -7.70
C PHE A 109 13.04 -2.66 -7.31
N VAL A 110 13.27 -1.71 -6.40
CA VAL A 110 14.62 -1.18 -6.11
C VAL A 110 15.25 -1.85 -4.87
N ALA A 111 14.49 -1.97 -3.78
CA ALA A 111 14.95 -2.61 -2.55
C ALA A 111 15.31 -4.12 -2.69
N PRO A 112 14.68 -4.89 -3.60
CA PRO A 112 15.00 -6.30 -3.79
C PRO A 112 16.29 -6.54 -4.59
N GLU A 113 16.71 -5.63 -5.48
CA GLU A 113 18.00 -5.73 -6.19
C GLU A 113 19.21 -5.69 -5.24
N ARG A 114 19.03 -5.06 -4.08
CA ARG A 114 20.05 -4.96 -3.02
C ARG A 114 19.94 -6.07 -1.98
N ALA A 115 18.99 -7.01 -2.13
CA ALA A 115 18.76 -8.08 -1.17
C ALA A 115 19.54 -9.35 -1.56
N ILE A 116 19.86 -10.18 -0.57
CA ILE A 116 20.22 -11.58 -0.82
C ILE A 116 19.07 -12.21 -1.61
N GLU A 117 19.39 -12.95 -2.66
CA GLU A 117 18.45 -13.50 -3.66
C GLU A 117 17.28 -14.25 -3.00
N GLU A 118 17.56 -14.97 -1.92
CA GLU A 118 16.59 -15.72 -1.10
C GLU A 118 15.49 -14.84 -0.46
N HIS A 119 15.77 -13.56 -0.18
CA HIS A 119 14.82 -12.62 0.43
C HIS A 119 14.07 -11.77 -0.58
N ARG A 120 14.39 -11.86 -1.87
CA ARG A 120 13.85 -10.97 -2.91
C ARG A 120 12.32 -11.01 -2.95
N MET A 121 11.74 -12.21 -3.01
CA MET A 121 10.29 -12.41 -3.10
C MET A 121 9.56 -12.07 -1.80
N ALA A 122 10.21 -12.24 -0.64
CA ALA A 122 9.67 -11.79 0.64
C ALA A 122 9.52 -10.25 0.68
N LYS A 123 10.48 -9.50 0.10
CA LYS A 123 10.38 -8.04 0.00
C LYS A 123 9.31 -7.59 -0.99
N ILE A 124 9.24 -8.24 -2.16
CA ILE A 124 8.20 -7.94 -3.17
C ILE A 124 6.81 -8.19 -2.58
N SER A 125 6.58 -9.36 -1.98
CA SER A 125 5.30 -9.69 -1.35
C SER A 125 4.93 -8.70 -0.24
N GLY A 126 5.88 -8.31 0.61
CA GLY A 126 5.65 -7.29 1.65
C GLY A 126 5.23 -5.93 1.08
N SER A 127 5.82 -5.53 -0.06
CA SER A 127 5.46 -4.28 -0.75
C SER A 127 4.07 -4.35 -1.39
N ILE A 128 3.72 -5.48 -2.01
CA ILE A 128 2.40 -5.74 -2.58
C ILE A 128 1.32 -5.68 -1.50
N MET A 129 1.57 -6.31 -0.35
CA MET A 129 0.64 -6.29 0.78
C MET A 129 0.33 -4.86 1.23
N ALA A 130 1.29 -3.94 1.15
CA ALA A 130 1.11 -2.57 1.62
C ALA A 130 0.36 -1.66 0.63
N LEU A 131 0.08 -2.11 -0.60
CA LEU A 131 -0.54 -1.28 -1.65
C LEU A 131 -1.84 -0.56 -1.21
N PRO A 132 -2.82 -1.22 -0.57
CA PRO A 132 -4.06 -0.54 -0.19
C PRO A 132 -3.82 0.54 0.87
N LEU A 133 -2.83 0.31 1.75
CA LEU A 133 -2.47 1.24 2.81
C LEU A 133 -1.77 2.49 2.27
N CYS A 134 -1.19 2.42 1.07
CA CYS A 134 -0.60 3.58 0.42
C CYS A 134 -1.62 4.68 0.13
N PHE A 135 -2.91 4.34 0.05
CA PHE A 135 -3.99 5.27 -0.27
C PHE A 135 -4.97 5.50 0.86
N MET A 136 -4.68 4.98 2.05
CA MET A 136 -5.55 5.14 3.20
C MET A 136 -5.27 6.50 3.85
N ALA A 137 -5.54 7.58 3.11
CA ALA A 137 -5.22 8.98 3.42
C ALA A 137 -5.85 9.49 4.72
N ILE A 138 -6.88 8.78 5.20
CA ILE A 138 -7.54 9.02 6.48
C ILE A 138 -6.56 8.85 7.67
N PHE A 139 -5.52 8.00 7.56
CA PHE A 139 -4.58 7.75 8.66
C PHE A 139 -3.87 9.01 9.18
N PRO A 140 -3.24 9.85 8.34
CA PRO A 140 -2.65 11.10 8.81
C PRO A 140 -3.67 12.09 9.39
N ALA A 141 -4.90 12.12 8.87
CA ALA A 141 -5.95 12.97 9.45
C ALA A 141 -6.22 12.58 10.92
N PHE A 142 -6.24 11.28 11.24
CA PHE A 142 -6.35 10.78 12.62
C PHE A 142 -5.10 10.98 13.50
N LEU A 143 -3.93 11.28 12.91
CA LEU A 143 -2.70 11.52 13.67
C LEU A 143 -2.52 12.99 14.06
N VAL A 144 -3.19 13.90 13.35
CA VAL A 144 -3.04 15.35 13.51
C VAL A 144 -4.25 16.00 14.19
N LEU A 145 -5.44 15.41 14.07
CA LEU A 145 -6.66 15.79 14.81
C LEU A 145 -6.70 15.12 16.19
#